data_AF-A0A803V7T1-F1
#
_entry.id   AF-A0A803V7T1-F1
#
_cell.length_a   1.000
_cell.length_b   1.000
_cell.length_c   1.000
_cell.angle_alpha   90.00
_cell.angle_beta   90.00
_cell.angle_gamma   90.00
#
_symmetry.space_group_name_H-M   'P 1'
#
loop_
_entity.id
_entity.type
_entity.pdbx_description
1 polymer ?
#
loop_
_entity_poly.entity_id
_entity_poly.type
_entity_poly.pdbx_seq_one_letter_code
_entity_poly.pdbx_strand_id
1 'polypeptide(L)'
;CTAPSSITELSTGLCTAPSSITELSTGLCTAPSSITELSTGLCTAPSSITELSTGLCTAPSSITELSTGLCTAPSSITELSTGLCTAPSSITELSTGLCTAPSSITELSTGLCTAPSSITELSTGLCTAPSSITELSTGLCTAPSSITELSTGLCTAPSSITELSTGLCTAPSSITELSTGLCTAPSSITELSTGLCTAPSSITELSTGLCTAPSSITELSTGLCTAPSSITELSTGLCTAPSSITELSTGLCTAPSSITELSTGLCTAPSSITELSTGLCTAPSSITELSTGLCTAPSSITELSTGLCTAPSSITELSTGLCTHCICPCPVLGAGTHTGVFCAEFPPGFQFSLQCFLELQKTQTSSGGVSDPIPTTTIRTTILHLTPG
;
A
#
# COMPACT_ATOMS: atom_id res chain seq x y z
N CYS A 1 -59.71 -8.11 -26.59
CA CYS A 1 -59.86 -7.23 -27.75
C CYS A 1 -58.89 -7.63 -28.85
N THR A 2 -59.39 -8.09 -30.00
CA THR A 2 -58.60 -8.26 -31.22
C THR A 2 -58.81 -7.03 -32.11
N ALA A 3 -57.77 -6.21 -32.27
CA ALA A 3 -57.69 -5.08 -33.21
C ALA A 3 -58.73 -3.92 -33.10
N PRO A 4 -59.03 -3.36 -31.92
CA PRO A 4 -59.64 -2.01 -31.87
C PRO A 4 -58.61 -0.94 -32.26
N SER A 5 -59.04 0.07 -33.01
CA SER A 5 -58.19 1.21 -33.43
C SER A 5 -57.81 2.15 -32.27
N SER A 6 -58.54 2.12 -31.16
CA SER A 6 -58.20 2.82 -29.92
C SER A 6 -59.02 2.24 -28.77
N ILE A 7 -58.41 2.11 -27.58
CA ILE A 7 -59.09 1.74 -26.33
C ILE A 7 -58.92 2.92 -25.37
N THR A 8 -60.02 3.58 -25.03
CA THR A 8 -59.99 4.76 -24.15
C THR A 8 -59.89 4.35 -22.69
N GLU A 9 -60.73 3.41 -22.25
CA GLU A 9 -60.76 2.97 -20.86
C GLU A 9 -61.18 1.49 -20.79
N LEU A 10 -60.44 0.70 -20.01
CA LEU A 10 -60.79 -0.69 -19.74
C LEU A 10 -60.32 -1.09 -18.34
N SER A 11 -61.22 -1.66 -17.54
CA SER A 11 -60.88 -2.11 -16.18
C SER A 11 -60.02 -3.38 -16.18
N THR A 12 -60.37 -4.36 -17.02
CA THR A 12 -59.65 -5.64 -17.17
C THR A 12 -59.61 -6.04 -18.64
N GLY A 13 -58.46 -6.42 -19.19
CA GLY A 13 -58.42 -6.83 -20.60
C GLY A 13 -57.23 -7.65 -21.07
N LEU A 14 -57.49 -8.48 -22.08
CA LEU A 14 -56.47 -9.07 -22.95
C LEU A 14 -56.54 -8.35 -24.31
N CYS A 15 -55.46 -7.69 -24.71
CA CYS A 15 -55.39 -6.90 -25.93
C CYS A 15 -54.25 -7.39 -26.83
N THR A 16 -54.58 -7.70 -28.08
CA THR A 16 -53.58 -8.10 -29.10
C THR A 16 -53.55 -7.06 -30.20
N ALA A 17 -52.38 -6.43 -30.38
CA ALA A 17 -52.08 -5.39 -31.38
C ALA A 17 -53.06 -4.19 -31.45
N PRO A 18 -53.40 -3.52 -30.34
CA PRO A 18 -54.11 -2.24 -30.40
C PRO A 18 -53.17 -1.10 -30.84
N SER A 19 -53.69 -0.15 -31.62
CA SER A 19 -52.92 1.04 -32.00
C SER A 19 -52.69 2.01 -30.85
N SER A 20 -53.65 2.17 -29.93
CA SER A 20 -53.46 2.96 -28.71
C SER A 20 -54.33 2.48 -27.56
N ILE A 21 -53.79 2.59 -26.34
CA ILE A 21 -54.50 2.40 -25.07
C ILE A 21 -54.26 3.67 -24.24
N THR A 22 -55.33 4.37 -23.88
CA THR A 22 -55.23 5.53 -22.99
C THR A 22 -55.14 5.06 -21.54
N GLU A 23 -56.16 4.37 -21.03
CA GLU A 23 -56.15 3.83 -19.67
C GLU A 23 -56.51 2.33 -19.63
N LEU A 24 -55.72 1.55 -18.89
CA LEU A 24 -55.99 0.16 -18.59
C LEU A 24 -55.61 -0.14 -17.14
N SER A 25 -56.59 -0.51 -16.31
CA SER A 25 -56.31 -0.74 -14.89
C SER A 25 -55.57 -2.07 -14.66
N THR A 26 -56.05 -3.15 -15.27
CA THR A 26 -55.39 -4.47 -15.25
C THR A 26 -55.38 -5.09 -16.64
N GLY A 27 -54.24 -5.61 -17.11
CA GLY A 27 -54.29 -6.37 -18.37
C GLY A 27 -53.02 -6.97 -18.92
N LEU A 28 -53.22 -7.75 -19.99
CA LEU A 28 -52.18 -8.37 -20.81
C LEU A 28 -52.24 -7.76 -22.21
N CYS A 29 -51.16 -7.12 -22.63
CA CYS A 29 -51.05 -6.50 -23.95
C CYS A 29 -49.90 -7.10 -24.76
N THR A 30 -50.16 -7.46 -26.02
CA THR A 30 -49.14 -7.92 -26.96
C THR A 30 -49.05 -6.96 -28.13
N ALA A 31 -47.86 -6.40 -28.35
CA ALA A 31 -47.50 -5.47 -29.43
C ALA A 31 -48.41 -4.22 -29.59
N PRO A 32 -48.74 -3.47 -28.51
CA PRO A 32 -49.42 -2.19 -28.65
C PRO A 32 -48.49 -1.12 -29.24
N SER A 33 -49.00 -0.23 -30.08
CA SER A 33 -48.18 0.89 -30.59
C SER A 33 -47.97 1.97 -29.52
N SER A 34 -48.91 2.17 -28.59
CA SER A 34 -48.75 3.11 -27.47
C SER A 34 -49.66 2.75 -26.29
N ILE A 35 -49.16 2.93 -25.07
CA ILE A 35 -49.91 2.89 -23.81
C ILE A 35 -49.63 4.19 -23.06
N THR A 36 -50.67 4.92 -22.69
CA THR A 36 -50.51 6.13 -21.86
C THR A 36 -50.41 5.72 -20.39
N GLU A 37 -51.43 5.04 -19.86
CA GLU A 37 -51.44 4.57 -18.47
C GLU A 37 -51.82 3.10 -18.35
N LEU A 38 -51.03 2.36 -17.58
CA LEU A 38 -51.32 0.98 -17.18
C LEU A 38 -51.03 0.80 -15.69
N SER A 39 -52.04 0.56 -14.86
CA SER A 39 -51.81 0.43 -13.42
C SER A 39 -51.14 -0.90 -13.06
N THR A 40 -51.65 -2.01 -13.60
CA THR A 40 -51.10 -3.35 -13.40
C THR A 40 -51.11 -4.13 -14.71
N GLY A 41 -49.98 -4.70 -15.14
CA GLY A 41 -50.05 -5.54 -16.33
C GLY A 41 -48.78 -6.22 -16.82
N LEU A 42 -48.99 -7.06 -17.84
CA LEU A 42 -47.95 -7.71 -18.62
C LEU A 42 -47.99 -7.17 -20.04
N CYS A 43 -46.89 -6.58 -20.50
CA CYS A 43 -46.76 -6.06 -21.85
C CYS A 43 -45.60 -6.74 -22.59
N THR A 44 -45.87 -7.23 -23.80
CA THR A 44 -44.86 -7.80 -24.69
C THR A 44 -44.72 -6.93 -25.93
N ALA A 45 -43.51 -6.43 -26.19
CA ALA A 45 -43.11 -5.61 -27.32
C ALA A 45 -43.95 -4.33 -27.58
N PRO A 46 -44.26 -3.50 -26.56
CA PRO A 46 -44.88 -2.20 -26.79
C PRO A 46 -43.90 -1.24 -27.48
N SER A 47 -44.38 -0.41 -28.41
CA SER A 47 -43.52 0.64 -28.98
C SER A 47 -43.27 1.78 -27.98
N SER A 48 -44.26 2.14 -27.16
CA SER A 48 -44.07 3.09 -26.06
C SER A 48 -45.03 2.86 -24.90
N ILE A 49 -44.55 3.13 -23.69
CA ILE A 49 -45.33 3.23 -22.45
C ILE A 49 -44.99 4.57 -21.79
N THR A 50 -46.00 5.40 -21.51
CA THR A 50 -45.78 6.62 -20.73
C THR A 50 -45.71 6.26 -19.25
N GLU A 51 -46.75 5.68 -18.68
CA GLU A 51 -46.79 5.31 -17.26
C GLU A 51 -47.20 3.84 -17.05
N LEU A 52 -46.42 3.13 -16.25
CA LEU A 52 -46.75 1.80 -15.75
C LEU A 52 -46.52 1.74 -14.24
N SER A 53 -47.58 1.64 -13.43
CA SER A 53 -47.39 1.63 -11.97
C SER A 53 -46.76 0.31 -11.50
N THR A 54 -47.30 -0.81 -11.95
CA THR A 54 -46.80 -2.15 -11.61
C THR A 54 -46.83 -3.07 -12.83
N GLY A 55 -45.74 -3.75 -13.15
CA GLY A 55 -45.84 -4.69 -14.27
C GLY A 55 -44.59 -5.43 -14.70
N LEU A 56 -44.81 -6.31 -15.68
CA LEU A 56 -43.79 -7.04 -16.40
C LEU A 56 -43.78 -6.58 -17.86
N CYS A 57 -42.66 -6.05 -18.33
CA CYS A 57 -42.48 -5.66 -19.72
C CYS A 57 -41.36 -6.46 -20.39
N THR A 58 -41.63 -6.99 -21.57
CA THR A 58 -40.62 -7.66 -22.41
C THR A 58 -40.43 -6.89 -23.70
N ALA A 59 -39.20 -6.47 -23.99
CA ALA A 59 -38.76 -5.75 -25.18
C ALA A 59 -39.54 -4.45 -25.52
N PRO A 60 -39.82 -3.54 -24.56
CA PRO A 60 -40.40 -2.23 -24.89
C PRO A 60 -39.37 -1.37 -25.65
N SER A 61 -39.81 -0.60 -26.65
CA SER A 61 -38.91 0.38 -27.28
C SER A 61 -38.65 1.57 -26.34
N SER A 62 -39.66 2.05 -25.61
CA SER A 62 -39.45 3.05 -24.56
C SER A 62 -40.46 2.91 -23.41
N ILE A 63 -39.99 3.23 -22.20
CA ILE A 63 -40.80 3.45 -21.00
C ILE A 63 -40.40 4.81 -20.41
N THR A 64 -41.37 5.69 -20.18
CA THR A 64 -41.09 6.98 -19.51
C THR A 64 -41.02 6.75 -18.00
N GLU A 65 -42.09 6.22 -17.39
CA GLU A 65 -42.14 5.96 -15.96
C GLU A 65 -42.60 4.53 -15.66
N LEU A 66 -41.84 3.86 -14.79
CA LEU A 66 -42.22 2.58 -14.19
C LEU A 66 -42.02 2.63 -12.68
N SER A 67 -43.10 2.60 -11.90
CA SER A 67 -42.96 2.70 -10.44
C SER A 67 -42.40 1.40 -9.85
N THR A 68 -42.98 0.26 -10.21
CA THR A 68 -42.52 -1.06 -9.76
C THR A 68 -42.56 -2.06 -10.90
N GLY A 69 -41.49 -2.81 -11.16
CA GLY A 69 -41.60 -3.83 -12.20
C GLY A 69 -40.37 -4.63 -12.59
N LEU A 70 -40.61 -5.55 -13.51
CA LEU A 70 -39.60 -6.35 -14.18
C LEU A 70 -39.58 -5.96 -15.67
N CYS A 71 -38.45 -5.50 -16.17
CA CYS A 71 -38.24 -5.22 -17.58
C CYS A 71 -37.13 -6.11 -18.17
N THR A 72 -37.41 -6.73 -19.31
CA THR A 72 -36.42 -7.49 -20.07
C THR A 72 -36.18 -6.82 -21.41
N ALA A 73 -34.93 -6.48 -21.72
CA ALA A 73 -34.46 -5.87 -22.96
C ALA A 73 -35.18 -4.57 -23.40
N PRO A 74 -35.43 -3.58 -22.52
CA PRO A 74 -35.95 -2.29 -22.95
C PRO A 74 -34.89 -1.54 -23.78
N SER A 75 -35.30 -0.82 -24.82
CA SER A 75 -34.36 0.08 -25.51
C SER A 75 -34.06 1.32 -24.67
N SER A 76 -35.06 1.89 -23.97
CA SER A 76 -34.82 2.96 -23.00
C SER A 76 -35.83 2.96 -21.85
N ILE A 77 -35.38 3.33 -20.66
CA ILE A 77 -36.22 3.67 -19.50
C ILE A 77 -35.78 5.05 -19.00
N THR A 78 -36.70 6.00 -18.87
CA THR A 78 -36.38 7.30 -18.27
C THR A 78 -36.35 7.17 -16.75
N GLU A 79 -37.44 6.74 -16.11
CA GLU A 79 -37.52 6.58 -14.67
C GLU A 79 -38.01 5.19 -14.27
N LEU A 80 -37.28 4.54 -13.36
CA LEU A 80 -37.70 3.32 -12.68
C LEU A 80 -37.53 3.49 -11.17
N SER A 81 -38.63 3.57 -10.41
CA SER A 81 -38.52 3.76 -8.97
C SER A 81 -38.01 2.49 -8.29
N THR A 82 -38.65 1.35 -8.55
CA THR A 82 -38.21 0.05 -8.03
C THR A 82 -38.28 -1.05 -9.08
N GLY A 83 -37.23 -1.85 -9.26
CA GLY A 83 -37.38 -2.96 -10.20
C GLY A 83 -36.17 -3.81 -10.50
N LEU A 84 -36.42 -4.78 -11.38
CA LEU A 84 -35.43 -5.66 -11.98
C LEU A 84 -35.39 -5.38 -13.48
N CYS A 85 -34.22 -4.99 -14.00
CA CYS A 85 -33.99 -4.81 -15.42
C CYS A 85 -32.91 -5.78 -15.92
N THR A 86 -33.20 -6.47 -17.02
CA THR A 86 -32.24 -7.33 -17.71
C THR A 86 -31.97 -6.78 -19.10
N ALA A 87 -30.71 -6.52 -19.43
CA ALA A 87 -30.20 -6.01 -20.70
C ALA A 87 -30.88 -4.72 -21.23
N PRO A 88 -31.09 -3.68 -20.41
CA PRO A 88 -31.54 -2.39 -20.93
C PRO A 88 -30.45 -1.74 -21.79
N SER A 89 -30.82 -1.08 -22.89
CA SER A 89 -29.84 -0.28 -23.64
C SER A 89 -29.52 1.02 -22.89
N SER A 90 -30.51 1.67 -22.28
CA SER A 90 -30.27 2.80 -21.38
C SER A 90 -31.30 2.88 -20.25
N ILE A 91 -30.84 3.34 -19.08
CA ILE A 91 -31.67 3.80 -17.96
C ILE A 91 -31.18 5.18 -17.55
N THR A 92 -32.06 6.18 -17.50
CA THR A 92 -31.69 7.51 -16.99
C THR A 92 -31.67 7.48 -15.47
N GLU A 93 -32.78 7.13 -14.82
CA GLU A 93 -32.87 7.10 -13.35
C GLU A 93 -33.42 5.75 -12.86
N LEU A 94 -32.72 5.16 -11.89
CA LEU A 94 -33.18 4.01 -11.13
C LEU A 94 -33.03 4.27 -9.63
N SER A 95 -34.14 4.44 -8.91
CA SER A 95 -34.04 4.73 -7.47
C SER A 95 -33.61 3.50 -6.68
N THR A 96 -34.25 2.35 -6.88
CA THR A 96 -33.86 1.10 -6.23
C THR A 96 -34.00 -0.11 -7.16
N GLY A 97 -32.94 -0.89 -7.35
CA GLY A 97 -33.12 -2.07 -8.19
C GLY A 97 -31.95 -2.99 -8.42
N LEU A 98 -32.23 -4.01 -9.21
CA LEU A 98 -31.27 -4.97 -9.74
C LEU A 98 -31.20 -4.78 -11.27
N CYS A 99 -30.02 -4.47 -11.78
CA CYS A 99 -29.78 -4.41 -13.22
C CYS A 99 -28.73 -5.44 -13.64
N THR A 100 -29.04 -6.20 -14.69
CA THR A 100 -28.10 -7.14 -15.31
C THR A 100 -27.79 -6.70 -16.73
N ALA A 101 -26.52 -6.52 -17.05
CA ALA A 101 -25.98 -6.14 -18.36
C ALA A 101 -26.59 -4.86 -19.00
N PRO A 102 -26.77 -3.74 -18.26
CA PRO A 102 -27.17 -2.49 -18.89
C PRO A 102 -26.04 -1.95 -19.79
N SER A 103 -26.38 -1.37 -20.94
CA SER A 103 -25.35 -0.64 -21.72
C SER A 103 -25.00 0.70 -21.05
N SER A 104 -25.97 1.43 -20.52
CA SER A 104 -25.69 2.61 -19.68
C SER A 104 -26.73 2.84 -18.59
N ILE A 105 -26.28 3.34 -17.43
CA ILE A 105 -27.11 3.92 -16.37
C ILE A 105 -26.57 5.31 -16.06
N THR A 106 -27.42 6.33 -16.09
CA THR A 106 -27.02 7.69 -15.67
C THR A 106 -27.00 7.77 -14.15
N GLU A 107 -28.12 7.51 -13.48
CA GLU A 107 -28.23 7.58 -12.02
C GLU A 107 -28.83 6.30 -11.43
N LEU A 108 -28.15 5.75 -10.41
CA LEU A 108 -28.66 4.67 -9.58
C LEU A 108 -28.52 5.04 -8.10
N SER A 109 -29.62 5.28 -7.40
CA SER A 109 -29.54 5.67 -5.99
C SER A 109 -29.16 4.48 -5.10
N THR A 110 -29.85 3.34 -5.25
CA THR A 110 -29.53 2.13 -4.49
C THR A 110 -29.67 0.87 -5.34
N GLY A 111 -28.64 0.04 -5.46
CA GLY A 111 -28.86 -1.19 -6.22
C GLY A 111 -27.72 -2.16 -6.37
N LEU A 112 -28.04 -3.24 -7.09
CA LEU A 112 -27.11 -4.26 -7.53
C LEU A 112 -27.01 -4.19 -9.06
N CYS A 113 -25.82 -3.96 -9.59
CA CYS A 113 -25.55 -4.01 -11.01
C CYS A 113 -24.55 -5.12 -11.35
N THR A 114 -24.87 -5.93 -12.36
CA THR A 114 -23.96 -6.95 -12.88
C THR A 114 -23.62 -6.63 -14.33
N ALA A 115 -22.34 -6.52 -14.65
CA ALA A 115 -21.77 -6.25 -15.96
C ALA A 115 -22.33 -5.01 -16.70
N PRO A 116 -22.48 -3.83 -16.05
CA PRO A 116 -22.82 -2.61 -16.77
C PRO A 116 -21.67 -2.19 -17.69
N SER A 117 -21.98 -1.66 -18.88
CA SER A 117 -20.93 -1.05 -19.71
C SER A 117 -20.52 0.32 -19.16
N SER A 118 -21.48 1.13 -18.70
CA SER A 118 -21.18 2.36 -17.95
C SER A 118 -22.22 2.68 -16.88
N ILE A 119 -21.75 3.27 -15.78
CA ILE A 119 -22.58 3.95 -14.77
C ILE A 119 -21.98 5.35 -14.54
N THR A 120 -22.80 6.39 -14.66
CA THR A 120 -22.33 7.75 -14.34
C THR A 120 -22.32 7.94 -12.82
N GLU A 121 -23.46 7.79 -12.15
CA GLU A 121 -23.57 7.97 -10.70
C GLU A 121 -24.23 6.76 -10.02
N LEU A 122 -23.57 6.26 -8.96
CA LEU A 122 -24.12 5.27 -8.05
C LEU A 122 -23.97 5.73 -6.61
N SER A 123 -25.08 6.08 -5.94
CA SER A 123 -25.01 6.57 -4.57
C SER A 123 -24.68 5.44 -3.59
N THR A 124 -25.41 4.32 -3.66
CA THR A 124 -25.15 3.15 -2.82
C THR A 124 -25.33 1.84 -3.59
N GLY A 125 -24.35 0.96 -3.61
CA GLY A 125 -24.59 -0.31 -4.27
C GLY A 125 -23.49 -1.35 -4.32
N LEU A 126 -23.83 -2.45 -4.98
CA LEU A 126 -22.93 -3.53 -5.34
C LEU A 126 -22.82 -3.57 -6.87
N CYS A 127 -21.61 -3.44 -7.40
CA CYS A 127 -21.34 -3.62 -8.82
C CYS A 127 -20.37 -4.78 -9.05
N THR A 128 -20.74 -5.69 -9.95
CA THR A 128 -19.86 -6.77 -10.41
C THR A 128 -19.49 -6.54 -11.87
N ALA A 129 -18.20 -6.51 -12.17
CA ALA A 129 -17.62 -6.37 -13.50
C ALA A 129 -18.12 -5.16 -14.34
N PRO A 130 -18.21 -3.93 -13.78
CA PRO A 130 -18.50 -2.75 -14.59
C PRO A 130 -17.32 -2.42 -15.52
N SER A 131 -17.60 -1.96 -16.75
CA SER A 131 -16.51 -1.46 -17.60
C SER A 131 -16.06 -0.06 -17.16
N SER A 132 -17.01 0.81 -16.77
CA SER A 132 -16.69 2.09 -16.14
C SER A 132 -17.73 2.51 -15.10
N ILE A 133 -17.25 3.16 -14.04
CA ILE A 133 -18.05 3.93 -13.09
C ILE A 133 -17.41 5.31 -12.95
N THR A 134 -18.18 6.38 -13.17
CA THR A 134 -17.67 7.74 -12.94
C THR A 134 -17.65 8.05 -11.44
N GLU A 135 -18.81 7.99 -10.78
CA GLU A 135 -18.91 8.27 -9.34
C GLU A 135 -19.61 7.15 -8.59
N LEU A 136 -18.99 6.70 -7.49
CA LEU A 136 -19.58 5.79 -6.52
C LEU A 136 -19.43 6.37 -5.11
N SER A 137 -20.53 6.79 -4.49
CA SER A 137 -20.45 7.38 -3.14
C SER A 137 -20.18 6.31 -2.09
N THR A 138 -20.95 5.22 -2.08
CA THR A 138 -20.75 4.11 -1.14
C THR A 138 -20.97 2.76 -1.81
N GLY A 139 -20.02 1.84 -1.76
CA GLY A 139 -20.30 0.53 -2.33
C GLY A 139 -19.24 -0.54 -2.29
N LEU A 140 -19.63 -1.67 -2.85
CA LEU A 140 -18.79 -2.84 -3.10
C LEU A 140 -18.65 -3.01 -4.61
N CYS A 141 -17.42 -2.95 -5.13
CA CYS A 141 -17.14 -3.21 -6.53
C CYS A 141 -16.21 -4.41 -6.70
N THR A 142 -16.58 -5.33 -7.57
CA THR A 142 -15.74 -6.50 -7.92
C THR A 142 -15.37 -6.43 -9.39
N ALA A 143 -14.06 -6.49 -9.68
CA ALA A 143 -13.47 -6.47 -11.01
C ALA A 143 -13.91 -5.29 -11.93
N PRO A 144 -13.96 -4.03 -11.46
CA PRO A 144 -14.22 -2.90 -12.35
C PRO A 144 -13.03 -2.68 -13.29
N SER A 145 -13.30 -2.34 -14.56
CA SER A 145 -12.21 -1.94 -15.47
C SER A 145 -11.75 -0.51 -15.19
N SER A 146 -12.63 0.38 -14.73
CA SER A 146 -12.25 1.73 -14.29
C SER A 146 -13.26 2.30 -13.29
N ILE A 147 -12.75 3.03 -12.29
CA ILE A 147 -13.53 3.89 -11.40
C ILE A 147 -12.83 5.25 -11.36
N THR A 148 -13.56 6.34 -11.64
CA THR A 148 -13.01 7.69 -11.51
C THR A 148 -12.99 8.10 -10.04
N GLU A 149 -14.14 8.12 -9.37
CA GLU A 149 -14.25 8.52 -7.97
C GLU A 149 -14.99 7.48 -7.13
N LEU A 150 -14.39 7.09 -6.01
CA LEU A 150 -15.03 6.28 -4.98
C LEU A 150 -14.87 6.94 -3.61
N SER A 151 -15.96 7.44 -3.03
CA SER A 151 -15.87 8.13 -1.74
C SER A 151 -15.65 7.13 -0.60
N THR A 152 -16.47 6.08 -0.51
CA THR A 152 -16.32 5.04 0.51
C THR A 152 -16.60 3.65 -0.06
N GLY A 153 -15.67 2.70 0.08
CA GLY A 153 -16.00 1.35 -0.39
C GLY A 153 -14.97 0.26 -0.28
N LEU A 154 -15.38 -0.91 -0.78
CA LEU A 154 -14.56 -2.09 -0.96
C LEU A 154 -14.43 -2.37 -2.45
N CYS A 155 -13.21 -2.36 -2.98
CA CYS A 155 -12.91 -2.76 -4.35
C CYS A 155 -12.02 -3.99 -4.39
N THR A 156 -12.43 -4.99 -5.17
CA THR A 156 -11.63 -6.20 -5.41
C THR A 156 -11.24 -6.26 -6.88
N ALA A 157 -9.95 -6.40 -7.14
CA ALA A 157 -9.34 -6.51 -8.47
C ALA A 157 -9.73 -5.41 -9.48
N PRO A 158 -9.73 -4.11 -9.13
CA PRO A 158 -9.93 -3.05 -10.11
C PRO A 158 -8.71 -2.95 -11.05
N SER A 159 -8.96 -2.72 -12.34
CA SER A 159 -7.86 -2.38 -13.25
C SER A 159 -7.32 -0.97 -12.94
N SER A 160 -8.20 0.02 -12.73
CA SER A 160 -7.76 1.36 -12.33
C SER A 160 -8.77 2.06 -11.42
N ILE A 161 -8.27 2.80 -10.44
CA ILE A 161 -9.02 3.78 -9.65
C ILE A 161 -8.27 5.11 -9.71
N THR A 162 -8.96 6.19 -10.09
CA THR A 162 -8.33 7.53 -10.04
C THR A 162 -8.32 8.03 -8.60
N GLU A 163 -9.48 8.16 -7.96
CA GLU A 163 -9.58 8.68 -6.60
C GLU A 163 -10.37 7.74 -5.69
N LEU A 164 -9.80 7.41 -4.53
CA LEU A 164 -10.47 6.70 -3.44
C LEU A 164 -10.30 7.47 -2.13
N SER A 165 -11.38 8.06 -1.62
CA SER A 165 -11.28 8.84 -0.37
C SER A 165 -11.10 7.92 0.84
N THR A 166 -11.97 6.91 1.00
CA THR A 166 -11.88 5.95 2.10
C THR A 166 -12.19 4.54 1.64
N GLY A 167 -11.31 3.57 1.86
CA GLY A 167 -11.68 2.20 1.49
C GLY A 167 -10.67 1.09 1.70
N LEU A 168 -11.13 -0.09 1.28
CA LEU A 168 -10.34 -1.32 1.20
C LEU A 168 -10.20 -1.71 -0.28
N CYS A 169 -8.98 -1.79 -0.78
CA CYS A 169 -8.69 -2.29 -2.11
C CYS A 169 -7.85 -3.56 -2.05
N THR A 170 -8.27 -4.60 -2.77
CA THR A 170 -7.52 -5.86 -2.90
C THR A 170 -7.12 -6.06 -4.35
N ALA A 171 -5.83 -6.26 -4.61
CA ALA A 171 -5.23 -6.49 -5.91
C ALA A 171 -5.57 -5.45 -7.02
N PRO A 172 -5.53 -4.13 -6.75
CA PRO A 172 -5.68 -3.15 -7.81
C PRO A 172 -4.46 -3.17 -8.75
N SER A 173 -4.68 -2.99 -10.06
CA SER A 173 -3.54 -2.78 -10.97
C SER A 173 -2.96 -1.37 -10.78
N SER A 174 -3.81 -0.33 -10.68
CA SER A 174 -3.35 1.03 -10.36
C SER A 174 -4.33 1.82 -9.50
N ILE A 175 -3.80 2.60 -8.56
CA ILE A 175 -4.51 3.65 -7.84
C ILE A 175 -3.72 4.95 -7.99
N THR A 176 -4.36 6.03 -8.44
CA THR A 176 -3.70 7.34 -8.49
C THR A 176 -3.68 7.95 -7.10
N GLU A 177 -4.83 8.16 -6.47
CA GLU A 177 -4.93 8.77 -5.14
C GLU A 177 -5.77 7.93 -4.19
N LEU A 178 -5.22 7.66 -3.00
CA LEU A 178 -5.92 7.06 -1.88
C LEU A 178 -5.73 7.91 -0.62
N SER A 179 -6.78 8.60 -0.18
CA SER A 179 -6.66 9.47 1.00
C SER A 179 -6.54 8.67 2.29
N THR A 180 -7.43 7.70 2.50
CA THR A 180 -7.40 6.82 3.69
C THR A 180 -7.77 5.40 3.34
N GLY A 181 -6.93 4.41 3.65
CA GLY A 181 -7.36 3.04 3.39
C GLY A 181 -6.40 1.90 3.69
N LEU A 182 -6.88 0.72 3.33
CA LEU A 182 -6.13 -0.54 3.34
C LEU A 182 -6.00 -1.03 1.90
N CYS A 183 -4.76 -1.20 1.44
CA CYS A 183 -4.47 -1.81 0.14
C CYS A 183 -3.69 -3.12 0.31
N THR A 184 -4.13 -4.18 -0.35
CA THR A 184 -3.42 -5.47 -0.38
C THR A 184 -3.03 -5.80 -1.81
N ALA A 185 -1.75 -6.08 -2.03
CA ALA A 185 -1.14 -6.44 -3.30
C ALA A 185 -1.43 -5.49 -4.49
N PRO A 186 -1.33 -4.15 -4.33
CA PRO A 186 -1.46 -3.24 -5.47
C PRO A 186 -0.24 -3.36 -6.40
N SER A 187 -0.45 -3.26 -7.71
CA SER A 187 0.69 -3.17 -8.63
C SER A 187 1.33 -1.78 -8.60
N SER A 188 0.53 -0.70 -8.50
CA SER A 188 1.07 0.64 -8.28
C SER A 188 0.10 1.53 -7.50
N ILE A 189 0.65 2.36 -6.61
CA ILE A 189 -0.03 3.49 -5.99
C ILE A 189 0.80 4.75 -6.23
N THR A 190 0.20 5.81 -6.78
CA THR A 190 0.89 7.10 -6.92
C THR A 190 0.92 7.82 -5.57
N GLU A 191 -0.23 8.11 -4.97
CA GLU A 191 -0.31 8.80 -3.69
C GLU A 191 -1.18 8.03 -2.69
N LEU A 192 -0.63 7.81 -1.49
CA LEU A 192 -1.36 7.31 -0.33
C LEU A 192 -1.15 8.25 0.86
N SER A 193 -2.17 9.03 1.22
CA SER A 193 -2.02 10.00 2.31
C SER A 193 -1.97 9.31 3.68
N THR A 194 -2.91 8.40 3.97
CA THR A 194 -2.92 7.62 5.22
C THR A 194 -3.34 6.18 4.98
N GLY A 195 -2.53 5.20 5.38
CA GLY A 195 -3.00 3.82 5.23
C GLY A 195 -2.09 2.69 5.64
N LEU A 196 -2.63 1.48 5.41
CA LEU A 196 -1.91 0.23 5.50
C LEU A 196 -1.79 -0.36 4.09
N CYS A 197 -0.57 -0.63 3.65
CA CYS A 197 -0.31 -1.29 2.39
C CYS A 197 0.47 -2.59 2.60
N THR A 198 -0.01 -3.69 2.04
CA THR A 198 0.66 -5.00 2.11
C THR A 198 1.06 -5.45 0.72
N ALA A 199 2.34 -5.79 0.54
CA ALA A 199 2.94 -6.29 -0.69
C ALA A 199 2.69 -5.43 -1.95
N PRO A 200 2.86 -4.09 -1.93
CA PRO A 200 2.81 -3.29 -3.14
C PRO A 200 4.03 -3.57 -4.04
N SER A 201 3.83 -3.58 -5.36
CA SER A 201 4.97 -3.57 -6.29
C SER A 201 5.62 -2.18 -6.33
N SER A 202 4.84 -1.09 -6.33
CA SER A 202 5.39 0.26 -6.18
C SER A 202 4.44 1.22 -5.45
N ILE A 203 5.04 2.13 -4.68
CA ILE A 203 4.39 3.33 -4.14
C ILE A 203 5.27 4.54 -4.47
N THR A 204 4.70 5.58 -5.08
CA THR A 204 5.45 6.83 -5.30
C THR A 204 5.51 7.63 -4.01
N GLU A 205 4.37 8.01 -3.44
CA GLU A 205 4.30 8.80 -2.20
C GLU A 205 3.40 8.13 -1.15
N LEU A 206 3.93 8.00 0.06
CA LEU A 206 3.18 7.60 1.25
C LEU A 206 3.40 8.62 2.37
N SER A 207 2.40 9.44 2.68
CA SER A 207 2.57 10.48 3.69
C SER A 207 2.60 9.89 5.10
N THR A 208 1.63 9.05 5.46
CA THR A 208 1.57 8.39 6.76
C THR A 208 1.10 6.95 6.64
N GLY A 209 1.85 5.97 7.14
CA GLY A 209 1.34 4.62 7.10
C GLY A 209 2.21 3.47 7.57
N LEU A 210 1.65 2.28 7.40
CA LEU A 210 2.33 1.01 7.58
C LEU A 210 2.43 0.32 6.22
N CYS A 211 3.65 -0.01 5.80
CA CYS A 211 3.90 -0.78 4.60
C CYS A 211 4.64 -2.08 4.92
N THR A 212 4.12 -3.21 4.42
CA THR A 212 4.76 -4.52 4.60
C THR A 212 5.15 -5.10 3.26
N ALA A 213 6.41 -5.51 3.13
CA ALA A 213 7.01 -6.13 1.94
C ALA A 213 6.81 -5.36 0.61
N PRO A 214 7.02 -4.02 0.55
CA PRO A 214 7.00 -3.31 -0.73
C PRO A 214 8.20 -3.70 -1.60
N SER A 215 8.01 -3.77 -2.91
CA SER A 215 9.15 -3.88 -3.83
C SER A 215 9.86 -2.53 -3.98
N SER A 216 9.13 -1.42 -4.09
CA SER A 216 9.72 -0.08 -4.04
C SER A 216 8.81 0.96 -3.39
N ILE A 217 9.43 1.91 -2.69
CA ILE A 217 8.81 3.16 -2.24
C ILE A 217 9.73 4.32 -2.65
N THR A 218 9.21 5.33 -3.35
CA THR A 218 10.01 6.53 -3.64
C THR A 218 10.08 7.40 -2.39
N GLU A 219 8.96 7.86 -1.86
CA GLU A 219 8.92 8.74 -0.69
C GLU A 219 7.98 8.20 0.39
N LEU A 220 8.50 8.13 1.63
CA LEU A 220 7.73 7.83 2.83
C LEU A 220 7.98 8.93 3.87
N SER A 221 6.99 9.79 4.11
CA SER A 221 7.18 10.91 5.04
C SER A 221 7.20 10.43 6.48
N THR A 222 6.16 9.71 6.91
CA THR A 222 6.07 9.13 8.26
C THR A 222 5.57 7.70 8.23
N GLY A 223 6.28 6.74 8.80
CA GLY A 223 5.72 5.40 8.85
C GLY A 223 6.55 4.26 9.42
N LEU A 224 5.94 3.09 9.35
CA LEU A 224 6.56 1.81 9.64
C LEU A 224 6.67 1.02 8.34
N CYS A 225 7.88 0.62 7.95
CA CYS A 225 8.11 -0.24 6.81
C CYS A 225 8.79 -1.55 7.24
N THR A 226 8.26 -2.68 6.82
CA THR A 226 8.83 -4.00 7.11
C THR A 226 9.21 -4.70 5.82
N ALA A 227 10.45 -5.16 5.73
CA ALA A 227 11.04 -5.89 4.60
C ALA A 227 10.88 -5.22 3.21
N PRO A 228 11.14 -3.90 3.05
CA PRO A 228 11.16 -3.29 1.73
C PRO A 228 12.35 -3.79 0.90
N SER A 229 12.16 -3.95 -0.41
CA SER A 229 13.32 -4.17 -1.31
C SER A 229 14.07 -2.86 -1.54
N SER A 230 13.38 -1.75 -1.79
CA SER A 230 14.02 -0.42 -1.83
C SER A 230 13.14 0.70 -1.27
N ILE A 231 13.78 1.67 -0.64
CA ILE A 231 13.20 2.97 -0.28
C ILE A 231 14.17 4.06 -0.76
N THR A 232 13.69 5.06 -1.52
CA THR A 232 14.53 6.20 -1.89
C THR A 232 14.63 7.17 -0.71
N GLU A 233 13.51 7.69 -0.23
CA GLU A 233 13.49 8.66 0.87
C GLU A 233 12.54 8.22 1.98
N LEU A 234 13.05 8.20 3.22
CA LEU A 234 12.27 8.03 4.44
C LEU A 234 12.55 9.19 5.39
N SER A 235 11.58 10.11 5.54
CA SER A 235 11.80 11.29 6.38
C SER A 235 11.78 10.94 7.87
N THR A 236 10.71 10.30 8.34
CA THR A 236 10.58 9.85 9.74
C THR A 236 10.03 8.44 9.81
N GLY A 237 10.71 7.50 10.46
CA GLY A 237 10.09 6.18 10.60
C GLY A 237 10.88 5.07 11.25
N LEU A 238 10.23 3.92 11.27
CA LEU A 238 10.82 2.63 11.66
C LEU A 238 10.90 1.75 10.42
N CYS A 239 12.09 1.29 10.08
CA CYS A 239 12.31 0.33 9.01
C CYS A 239 12.94 -0.95 9.55
N THR A 240 12.38 -2.11 9.19
CA THR A 240 12.91 -3.42 9.59
C THR A 240 13.28 -4.24 8.37
N ALA A 241 14.50 -4.75 8.32
CA ALA A 241 15.06 -5.57 7.26
C ALA A 241 14.94 -5.01 5.82
N PRO A 242 15.25 -3.72 5.56
CA PRO A 242 15.30 -3.22 4.19
C PRO A 242 16.48 -3.82 3.41
N SER A 243 16.30 -4.08 2.12
CA SER A 243 17.45 -4.40 1.26
C SER A 243 18.25 -3.13 0.97
N SER A 244 17.61 -2.04 0.56
CA SER A 244 18.28 -0.73 0.42
C SER A 244 17.42 0.44 0.89
N ILE A 245 18.11 1.44 1.46
CA ILE A 245 17.58 2.79 1.71
C ILE A 245 18.58 3.80 1.16
N THR A 246 18.15 4.74 0.32
CA THR A 246 19.03 5.83 -0.14
C THR A 246 19.16 6.87 0.98
N GLU A 247 18.07 7.48 1.42
CA GLU A 247 18.07 8.52 2.44
C GLU A 247 17.11 8.19 3.58
N LEU A 248 17.61 8.27 4.82
CA LEU A 248 16.82 8.22 6.05
C LEU A 248 17.11 9.45 6.89
N SER A 249 16.15 10.38 6.98
CA SER A 249 16.38 11.64 7.69
C SER A 249 16.34 11.44 9.20
N THR A 250 15.28 10.81 9.73
CA THR A 250 15.13 10.50 11.15
C THR A 250 14.50 9.13 11.35
N GLY A 251 15.13 8.23 12.09
CA GLY A 251 14.46 6.96 12.35
C GLY A 251 15.22 5.87 13.07
N LEU A 252 14.54 4.74 13.17
CA LEU A 252 15.09 3.48 13.65
C LEU A 252 15.15 2.51 12.47
N CYS A 253 16.33 1.99 12.16
CA CYS A 253 16.50 0.95 11.16
C CYS A 253 17.12 -0.31 11.77
N THR A 254 16.48 -1.47 11.56
CA THR A 254 16.98 -2.75 12.06
C THR A 254 17.33 -3.66 10.90
N ALA A 255 18.53 -4.22 10.91
CA ALA A 255 19.07 -5.16 9.92
C ALA A 255 18.99 -4.71 8.43
N PRO A 256 19.35 -3.46 8.07
CA PRO A 256 19.43 -3.08 6.67
C PRO A 256 20.59 -3.79 5.95
N SER A 257 20.40 -4.13 4.67
CA SER A 257 21.55 -4.58 3.86
C SER A 257 22.42 -3.39 3.46
N SER A 258 21.83 -2.27 3.02
CA SER A 258 22.58 -1.04 2.75
C SER A 258 21.78 0.23 3.06
N ILE A 259 22.45 1.23 3.64
CA ILE A 259 21.96 2.61 3.74
C ILE A 259 23.00 3.55 3.12
N THR A 260 22.59 4.44 2.22
CA THR A 260 23.50 5.46 1.69
C THR A 260 23.67 6.58 2.71
N GLU A 261 22.59 7.25 3.10
CA GLU A 261 22.63 8.37 4.04
C GLU A 261 21.67 8.16 5.21
N LEU A 262 22.19 8.26 6.44
CA LEU A 262 21.41 8.31 7.66
C LEU A 262 21.74 9.60 8.41
N SER A 263 20.81 10.55 8.40
CA SER A 263 21.03 11.86 9.03
C SER A 263 20.94 11.78 10.55
N THR A 264 19.81 11.32 11.09
CA THR A 264 19.60 11.14 12.53
C THR A 264 18.98 9.78 12.82
N GLY A 265 19.56 8.96 13.69
CA GLY A 265 18.84 7.73 14.05
C GLY A 265 19.57 6.68 14.85
N LEU A 266 18.85 5.58 15.05
CA LEU A 266 19.36 4.34 15.62
C LEU A 266 19.39 3.29 14.51
N CYS A 267 20.55 2.70 14.26
CA CYS A 267 20.70 1.59 13.33
C CYS A 267 21.28 0.36 14.03
N THR A 268 20.63 -0.79 13.87
CA THR A 268 21.08 -2.06 14.48
C THR A 268 21.39 -3.08 13.41
N ALA A 269 22.58 -3.68 13.47
CA ALA A 269 23.08 -4.72 12.57
C ALA A 269 23.03 -4.40 11.06
N PRO A 270 23.44 -3.21 10.59
CA PRO A 270 23.54 -2.93 9.16
C PRO A 270 24.68 -3.73 8.51
N SER A 271 24.50 -4.16 7.27
CA SER A 271 25.63 -4.70 6.50
C SER A 271 26.54 -3.57 6.01
N SER A 272 25.99 -2.50 5.43
CA SER A 272 26.76 -1.30 5.11
C SER A 272 26.00 0.01 5.35
N ILE A 273 26.72 1.03 5.79
CA ILE A 273 26.28 2.43 5.81
C ILE A 273 27.36 3.29 5.13
N THR A 274 26.99 4.12 4.16
CA THR A 274 27.94 5.06 3.55
C THR A 274 28.15 6.25 4.48
N GLU A 275 27.11 6.99 4.81
CA GLU A 275 27.20 8.17 5.67
C GLU A 275 26.23 8.09 6.85
N LEU A 276 26.77 8.28 8.06
CA LEU A 276 25.99 8.44 9.29
C LEU A 276 26.34 9.79 9.93
N SER A 277 25.42 10.74 9.86
CA SER A 277 25.65 12.10 10.37
C SER A 277 25.55 12.16 11.90
N THR A 278 24.39 11.80 12.47
CA THR A 278 24.14 11.77 13.91
C THR A 278 23.45 10.46 14.29
N GLY A 279 23.96 9.71 15.27
CA GLY A 279 23.22 8.53 15.71
C GLY A 279 23.93 7.51 16.58
N LEU A 280 23.20 6.44 16.84
CA LEU A 280 23.68 5.23 17.48
C LEU A 280 23.68 4.09 16.44
N CYS A 281 24.82 3.48 16.21
CA CYS A 281 24.93 2.29 15.37
C CYS A 281 25.47 1.10 16.17
N THR A 282 24.81 -0.04 16.13
CA THR A 282 25.21 -1.24 16.88
C THR A 282 25.48 -2.40 15.92
N ALA A 283 26.66 -3.02 16.02
CA ALA A 283 27.13 -4.15 15.23
C ALA A 283 27.08 -3.97 13.69
N PRO A 284 27.55 -2.84 13.11
CA PRO A 284 27.65 -2.70 11.66
C PRO A 284 28.78 -3.59 11.09
N SER A 285 28.59 -4.11 9.87
CA SER A 285 29.71 -4.74 9.16
C SER A 285 30.65 -3.66 8.61
N SER A 286 30.14 -2.65 7.91
CA SER A 286 30.94 -1.49 7.48
C SER A 286 30.21 -0.16 7.63
N ILE A 287 30.98 0.89 7.98
CA ILE A 287 30.58 2.29 7.89
C ILE A 287 31.70 3.06 7.15
N THR A 288 31.36 3.81 6.10
CA THR A 288 32.36 4.65 5.42
C THR A 288 32.63 5.91 6.24
N GLU A 289 31.62 6.72 6.52
CA GLU A 289 31.77 7.98 7.26
C GLU A 289 30.82 8.02 8.47
N LEU A 290 31.39 8.31 9.64
CA LEU A 290 30.65 8.60 10.86
C LEU A 290 31.01 9.99 11.37
N SER A 291 30.07 10.94 11.26
CA SER A 291 30.30 12.33 11.63
C SER A 291 30.20 12.54 13.15
N THR A 292 29.04 12.24 13.74
CA THR A 292 28.76 12.36 15.18
C THR A 292 28.00 11.13 15.68
N GLY A 293 28.44 10.48 16.75
CA GLY A 293 27.64 9.37 17.30
C GLY A 293 28.35 8.35 18.16
N LEU A 294 27.60 7.32 18.52
CA LEU A 294 28.09 6.13 19.22
C LEU A 294 28.01 4.93 18.27
N CYS A 295 29.13 4.26 18.04
CA CYS A 295 29.19 3.01 17.30
C CYS A 295 29.70 1.89 18.20
N THR A 296 28.98 0.77 18.29
CA THR A 296 29.38 -0.39 19.11
C THR A 296 29.63 -1.61 18.24
N ALA A 297 30.75 -2.29 18.48
CA ALA A 297 31.19 -3.52 17.79
C ALA A 297 31.17 -3.47 16.24
N PRO A 298 31.69 -2.42 15.58
CA PRO A 298 31.80 -2.42 14.11
C PRO A 298 32.89 -3.38 13.61
N SER A 299 32.68 -3.99 12.45
CA SER A 299 33.76 -4.73 11.79
C SER A 299 34.76 -3.78 11.14
N SER A 300 34.31 -2.73 10.44
CA SER A 300 35.19 -1.69 9.90
C SER A 300 34.54 -0.31 9.87
N ILE A 301 35.32 0.74 10.18
CA ILE A 301 34.96 2.15 9.95
C ILE A 301 36.08 2.82 9.13
N THR A 302 35.76 3.51 8.02
CA THR A 302 36.78 4.23 7.26
C THR A 302 37.13 5.56 7.93
N GLU A 303 36.15 6.43 8.16
CA GLU A 303 36.35 7.75 8.74
C GLU A 303 35.47 7.98 9.97
N LEU A 304 36.09 8.43 11.07
CA LEU A 304 35.40 8.84 12.29
C LEU A 304 35.78 10.28 12.66
N SER A 305 34.82 11.20 12.51
CA SER A 305 35.03 12.62 12.80
C SER A 305 34.96 12.93 14.30
N THR A 306 33.76 12.84 14.88
CA THR A 306 33.49 13.06 16.32
C THR A 306 32.63 11.90 16.84
N GLY A 307 32.95 11.33 18.00
CA GLY A 307 32.11 10.25 18.54
C GLY A 307 32.84 9.22 19.36
N LEU A 308 32.10 8.24 19.86
CA LEU A 308 32.62 7.11 20.64
C LEU A 308 32.46 5.82 19.84
N CYS A 309 33.56 5.12 19.58
CA CYS A 309 33.54 3.78 19.01
C CYS A 309 34.03 2.76 20.04
N THR A 310 33.27 1.68 20.26
CA THR A 310 33.63 0.63 21.21
C THR A 310 33.84 -0.71 20.48
N ALA A 311 34.96 -1.37 20.77
CA ALA A 311 35.35 -2.67 20.21
C ALA A 311 35.32 -2.79 18.66
N PRO A 312 35.91 -1.86 17.89
CA PRO A 312 36.05 -2.01 16.45
C PRO A 312 37.10 -3.07 16.06
N SER A 313 36.89 -3.76 14.95
CA SER A 313 37.94 -4.62 14.38
C SER A 313 38.95 -3.84 13.54
N SER A 314 38.53 -2.78 12.85
CA SER A 314 39.43 -1.83 12.16
C SER A 314 38.85 -0.42 12.06
N ILE A 315 39.72 0.60 12.18
CA ILE A 315 39.43 2.02 11.88
C ILE A 315 40.59 2.57 11.03
N THR A 316 40.29 3.24 9.91
CA THR A 316 41.33 3.81 9.01
C THR A 316 41.74 5.22 9.42
N GLU A 317 40.77 6.13 9.61
CA GLU A 317 41.01 7.53 9.97
C GLU A 317 40.20 7.97 11.19
N LEU A 318 40.84 8.74 12.07
CA LEU A 318 40.27 9.26 13.30
C LEU A 318 40.65 10.75 13.45
N SER A 319 39.65 11.62 13.53
CA SER A 319 39.87 13.07 13.71
C SER A 319 39.85 13.47 15.19
N THR A 320 38.68 13.41 15.85
CA THR A 320 38.50 13.83 17.25
C THR A 320 37.71 12.83 18.11
N GLY A 321 37.46 11.63 17.60
CA GLY A 321 36.70 10.58 18.28
C GLY A 321 37.49 9.80 19.34
N LEU A 322 36.76 9.16 20.27
CA LEU A 322 37.30 8.22 21.26
C LEU A 322 37.08 6.79 20.77
N CYS A 323 38.14 5.99 20.67
CA CYS A 323 38.04 4.54 20.46
C CYS A 323 38.42 3.77 21.72
N THR A 324 37.53 2.94 22.25
CA THR A 324 37.85 2.02 23.36
C THR A 324 37.98 0.59 22.81
N HIS A 325 39.08 -0.09 23.15
CA HIS A 325 39.43 -1.45 22.66
C HIS A 325 39.77 -1.57 21.16
N CYS A 326 40.30 -0.52 20.52
CA CYS A 326 40.79 -0.59 19.14
C CYS A 326 41.97 -1.57 18.96
N ILE A 327 41.90 -2.43 17.94
CA ILE A 327 43.07 -3.07 17.33
C ILE A 327 43.46 -2.20 16.12
N CYS A 328 44.14 -1.07 16.33
CA CYS A 328 44.58 -0.26 15.19
C CYS A 328 45.69 -1.00 14.41
N PRO A 329 45.57 -1.21 13.08
CA PRO A 329 46.72 -1.45 12.24
C PRO A 329 47.46 -0.11 12.09
N CYS A 330 48.32 0.24 13.04
CA CYS A 330 49.18 1.41 12.93
C CYS A 330 50.07 1.22 11.67
N PRO A 331 50.11 2.17 10.70
CA PRO A 331 51.03 2.07 9.59
C PRO A 331 52.46 2.17 10.15
N VAL A 332 53.15 1.03 10.19
CA VAL A 332 54.54 0.94 10.65
C VAL A 332 55.43 1.68 9.66
N LEU A 333 55.68 2.96 9.93
CA LEU A 333 56.85 3.66 9.41
C LEU A 333 58.01 3.45 10.40
N GLY A 334 58.85 2.46 10.11
CA GLY A 334 60.19 2.34 10.70
C GLY A 334 60.35 1.25 11.77
N ALA A 335 61.41 0.45 11.59
CA ALA A 335 61.77 -0.73 12.36
C ALA A 335 62.00 -0.46 13.87
N GLY A 336 61.43 -1.30 14.74
CA GLY A 336 61.75 -1.32 16.17
C GLY A 336 60.78 -2.19 16.98
N THR A 337 61.32 -2.98 17.90
CA THR A 337 60.66 -4.02 18.70
C THR A 337 59.45 -3.56 19.54
N HIS A 338 58.44 -4.43 19.60
CA HIS A 338 57.08 -4.24 20.13
C HIS A 338 56.93 -3.70 21.56
N THR A 339 56.23 -2.56 21.66
CA THR A 339 55.33 -2.18 22.76
C THR A 339 54.09 -1.55 22.14
N GLY A 340 52.93 -2.19 22.26
CA GLY A 340 51.67 -1.63 21.80
C GLY A 340 51.23 -0.50 22.72
N VAL A 341 51.33 0.74 22.25
CA VAL A 341 50.78 1.93 22.91
C VAL A 341 49.35 2.10 22.39
N PHE A 342 48.37 2.10 23.29
CA PHE A 342 47.00 2.49 22.97
C PHE A 342 46.99 4.00 22.72
N CYS A 343 46.58 4.45 21.53
CA CYS A 343 46.35 5.86 21.27
C CYS A 343 45.14 6.34 22.07
N ALA A 344 45.40 7.13 23.10
CA ALA A 344 44.39 7.99 23.71
C ALA A 344 45.01 9.39 23.79
N GLU A 345 44.73 10.26 22.81
CA GLU A 345 44.94 11.69 22.98
C GLU A 345 43.74 12.24 23.74
N PHE A 346 43.99 12.71 24.96
CA PHE A 346 42.98 13.36 25.80
C PHE A 346 43.14 14.90 25.71
N PRO A 347 42.04 15.67 25.76
CA PRO A 347 42.12 17.13 25.91
C PRO A 347 42.83 17.51 27.21
N PRO A 348 43.46 18.70 27.30
CA PRO A 348 44.31 19.06 28.43
C PRO A 348 43.49 19.15 29.73
N GLY A 349 43.62 18.15 30.61
CA GLY A 349 43.01 18.17 31.93
C GLY A 349 42.71 16.81 32.60
N PHE A 350 42.72 15.69 31.87
CA PHE A 350 42.50 14.36 32.44
C PHE A 350 43.65 13.40 32.07
N GLN A 351 44.33 12.86 33.08
CA GLN A 351 45.39 11.86 32.94
C GLN A 351 44.88 10.50 33.43
N PHE A 352 44.57 9.59 32.52
CA PHE A 352 44.37 8.17 32.84
C PHE A 352 45.41 7.34 32.11
N SER A 353 46.28 6.66 32.86
CA SER A 353 47.25 5.72 32.29
C SER A 353 46.73 4.29 32.46
N LEU A 354 46.43 3.61 31.35
CA LEU A 354 46.04 2.20 31.34
C LEU A 354 47.21 1.38 30.79
N GLN A 355 47.99 0.77 31.68
CA GLN A 355 49.16 -0.02 31.30
C GLN A 355 48.82 -1.51 31.30
N CYS A 356 48.69 -2.12 30.12
CA CYS A 356 48.40 -3.55 29.97
C CYS A 356 49.73 -4.32 29.82
N PHE A 357 50.01 -5.26 30.73
CA PHE A 357 51.23 -6.08 30.69
C PHE A 357 50.93 -7.44 30.04
N LEU A 358 51.63 -7.75 28.94
CA LEU A 358 51.56 -9.05 28.25
C LEU A 358 52.69 -9.93 28.78
N GLU A 359 52.39 -10.86 29.69
CA GLU A 359 53.39 -11.82 30.17
C GLU A 359 53.33 -13.11 29.33
N LEU A 360 54.35 -13.35 28.49
CA LEU A 360 54.53 -14.60 27.75
C LEU A 360 55.27 -15.62 28.62
N GLN A 361 54.54 -16.49 29.32
CA GLN A 361 55.13 -17.63 30.02
C GLN A 361 55.35 -18.79 29.02
N LYS A 362 56.61 -19.02 28.59
CA LYS A 362 57.00 -20.26 27.90
C LYS A 362 57.17 -21.38 28.94
N THR A 363 56.19 -22.26 29.09
CA THR A 363 56.36 -23.52 29.82
C THR A 363 57.23 -24.47 29.00
N GLN A 364 58.51 -24.61 29.36
CA GLN A 364 59.39 -25.69 28.91
C GLN A 364 59.07 -26.96 29.73
N THR A 365 58.27 -27.87 29.18
CA THR A 365 58.20 -29.25 29.70
C THR A 365 59.29 -30.09 29.03
N SER A 366 60.32 -30.41 29.81
CA SER A 366 61.36 -31.38 29.45
C SER A 366 60.79 -32.81 29.51
N SER A 367 60.67 -33.46 28.34
CA SER A 367 60.70 -34.92 28.21
C SER A 367 60.99 -35.30 26.76
N GLY A 368 62.04 -36.10 26.54
CA GLY A 368 62.57 -36.40 25.22
C GLY A 368 61.70 -37.32 24.35
N GLY A 369 61.97 -37.27 23.04
CA GLY A 369 61.52 -38.26 22.06
C GLY A 369 60.34 -37.83 21.19
N VAL A 370 60.67 -37.34 19.99
CA VAL A 370 59.87 -37.30 18.73
C VAL A 370 58.34 -37.21 18.87
N SER A 371 57.81 -35.98 18.74
CA SER A 371 56.58 -35.57 18.05
C SER A 371 56.14 -34.18 18.57
N ASP A 372 55.97 -33.20 17.69
CA ASP A 372 55.62 -31.80 18.01
C ASP A 372 54.32 -31.66 18.84
N PRO A 373 54.27 -30.77 19.87
CA PRO A 373 53.03 -30.24 20.39
C PRO A 373 52.80 -28.77 19.97
N ILE A 374 51.58 -28.47 19.53
CA ILE A 374 51.07 -27.13 19.19
C ILE A 374 50.98 -26.28 20.48
N PRO A 375 51.54 -25.05 20.54
CA PRO A 375 51.39 -24.20 21.72
C PRO A 375 49.97 -23.62 21.78
N THR A 376 49.26 -23.85 22.89
CA THR A 376 47.99 -23.20 23.22
C THR A 376 48.26 -21.93 24.03
N THR A 377 47.94 -20.77 23.47
CA THR A 377 48.07 -19.47 24.15
C THR A 377 46.87 -19.23 25.06
N THR A 378 47.10 -19.08 26.38
CA THR A 378 46.06 -18.65 27.32
C THR A 378 46.25 -17.16 27.63
N ILE A 379 45.25 -16.34 27.32
CA ILE A 379 45.24 -14.90 27.63
C ILE A 379 44.60 -14.71 29.01
N ARG A 380 45.27 -14.00 29.93
CA ARG A 380 44.74 -13.64 31.24
C ARG A 380 44.67 -12.12 31.38
N THR A 381 43.46 -11.58 31.40
CA THR A 381 43.23 -10.14 31.62
C THR A 381 43.13 -9.86 33.11
N THR A 382 43.95 -8.95 33.64
CA THR A 382 43.85 -8.46 35.02
C THR A 382 43.38 -7.01 34.99
N ILE A 383 42.20 -6.74 35.56
CA ILE A 383 41.67 -5.39 35.75
C ILE A 383 42.19 -4.88 37.10
N LEU A 384 42.96 -3.79 37.12
CA LEU A 384 43.36 -3.11 38.35
C LEU A 384 42.36 -1.99 38.69
N HIS A 385 41.96 -1.95 39.96
CA HIS A 385 40.98 -1.03 40.54
C HIS A 385 41.47 0.44 40.46
N LEU A 386 40.56 1.34 40.06
CA LEU A 386 40.77 2.79 39.98
C LEU A 386 40.55 3.46 41.35
N THR A 387 41.36 4.47 41.68
CA THR A 387 41.06 5.47 42.71
C THR A 387 41.07 6.88 42.11
N PRO A 388 40.17 7.79 42.53
CA PRO A 388 40.07 9.13 41.98
C PRO A 388 41.22 10.02 42.45
N GLY A 389 41.78 10.81 41.55
CA GLY A 389 42.73 11.90 41.82
C GLY A 389 42.19 13.20 41.26
#